data_AF-A0A150UUE7-F1
#
_entry.id   AF-A0A150UUE7-F1
#
_cell.length_a   1.000
_cell.length_b   1.000
_cell.length_c   1.000
_cell.angle_alpha   90.00
_cell.angle_beta   90.00
_cell.angle_gamma   90.00
#
_symmetry.space_group_name_H-M   'P 1'
#
loop_
_entity.id
_entity.type
_entity.pdbx_description
1 polymer ?
#
loop_
_entity_poly.entity_id
_entity_poly.type
_entity_poly.pdbx_seq_one_letter_code
_entity_poly.pdbx_strand_id
1 'polypeptide(L)' 'MAPPKRVHSSLNEGNILLAISAFNSGHFPTILATAKVYSVSKTTLFRRISSVLSREYYRPINMRLSKIEEIVLL' A
#
# COMPACT_ATOMS: atom_id res chain seq x y z
N MET A 1 -28.50 -22.12 7.34
CA MET A 1 -27.30 -21.29 7.60
C MET A 1 -27.06 -20.41 6.38
N ALA A 2 -27.03 -19.08 6.53
CA ALA A 2 -26.75 -18.19 5.42
C ALA A 2 -25.25 -18.27 5.05
N PRO A 3 -24.89 -18.28 3.76
CA PRO A 3 -23.48 -18.34 3.36
C PRO A 3 -22.74 -17.07 3.83
N PRO A 4 -21.47 -17.18 4.23
CA PRO A 4 -20.69 -16.02 4.64
C PRO A 4 -20.61 -15.04 3.47
N LYS A 5 -21.05 -13.81 3.71
CA LYS A 5 -20.97 -12.69 2.77
C LYS A 5 -19.47 -12.45 2.52
N ARG A 6 -18.92 -13.05 1.46
CA ARG A 6 -17.54 -12.79 1.04
C ARG A 6 -17.46 -11.30 0.75
N VAL A 7 -16.85 -10.57 1.66
CA VAL A 7 -16.59 -9.14 1.49
C VAL A 7 -15.76 -9.05 0.22
N HIS A 8 -16.28 -8.36 -0.81
CA HIS A 8 -15.60 -8.09 -2.08
C HIS A 8 -14.31 -7.26 -1.92
N SER A 9 -13.74 -7.18 -0.72
CA SER A 9 -12.54 -6.41 -0.37
C SER A 9 -11.26 -7.07 -0.89
N SER A 10 -11.20 -8.39 -0.99
CA SER A 10 -9.94 -9.09 -1.34
C SER A 10 -9.53 -8.90 -2.80
N LEU A 11 -10.47 -8.90 -3.73
CA LEU A 11 -10.18 -8.72 -5.16
C LEU A 11 -9.68 -7.29 -5.45
N ASN A 12 -10.29 -6.31 -4.77
CA ASN A 12 -9.92 -4.91 -4.93
C ASN A 12 -8.51 -4.63 -4.39
N GLU A 13 -8.12 -5.24 -3.27
CA GLU A 13 -6.78 -5.00 -2.70
C GLU A 13 -5.67 -5.59 -3.57
N GLY A 14 -5.87 -6.77 -4.16
CA GLY A 14 -4.90 -7.37 -5.10
C GLY A 14 -4.63 -6.47 -6.32
N ASN A 15 -5.69 -5.92 -6.92
CA ASN A 15 -5.57 -5.00 -8.05
C ASN A 15 -4.91 -3.67 -7.67
N ILE A 16 -5.16 -3.18 -6.46
CA ILE A 16 -4.49 -1.97 -5.93
C ILE A 16 -2.99 -2.23 -5.81
N LEU A 17 -2.58 -3.36 -5.24
CA LEU A 17 -1.16 -3.69 -5.07
C LEU A 17 -0.45 -3.84 -6.42
N LEU A 18 -1.08 -4.51 -7.38
CA LEU A 18 -0.54 -4.67 -8.73
C LEU A 18 -0.45 -3.34 -9.49
N ALA A 19 -1.43 -2.45 -9.30
CA ALA A 19 -1.39 -1.10 -9.83
C ALA A 19 -0.24 -0.28 -9.23
N ILE A 20 -0.01 -0.38 -7.92
CA ILE A 20 1.10 0.30 -7.23
C ILE A 20 2.44 -0.19 -7.77
N SER A 21 2.64 -1.52 -7.87
CA SER A 21 3.89 -2.07 -8.40
C SER A 21 4.14 -1.63 -9.83
N ALA A 22 3.12 -1.71 -10.70
CA ALA A 22 3.27 -1.30 -12.10
C ALA A 22 3.56 0.21 -12.26
N PHE A 23 2.98 1.06 -11.41
CA PHE A 23 3.28 2.48 -11.39
C PHE A 23 4.72 2.75 -10.91
N ASN A 24 5.16 2.11 -9.82
CA ASN A 24 6.51 2.27 -9.27
C ASN A 24 7.60 1.74 -10.22
N SER A 25 7.32 0.68 -10.99
CA SER A 25 8.22 0.15 -12.01
C SER A 25 8.26 0.99 -13.30
N GLY A 26 7.49 2.08 -13.39
CA GLY A 26 7.49 2.99 -14.54
C GLY A 26 6.74 2.47 -15.77
N HIS A 27 5.92 1.42 -15.65
CA HIS A 27 5.13 0.90 -16.79
C HIS A 27 4.07 1.89 -17.29
N PHE A 28 3.67 2.85 -16.45
CA PHE A 28 2.65 3.83 -16.78
C PHE A 28 3.11 5.25 -16.42
N PRO A 29 2.90 6.23 -17.30
CA PRO A 29 3.37 7.60 -17.08
C PRO A 29 2.51 8.37 -16.07
N THR A 30 1.27 7.94 -15.79
CA THR A 30 0.35 8.65 -14.90
C THR A 30 -0.47 7.71 -14.04
N ILE A 31 -0.79 8.15 -12.82
CA ILE A 31 -1.67 7.42 -11.88
C ILE A 31 -3.05 7.17 -12.51
N LEU A 32 -3.55 8.10 -13.34
CA LEU A 32 -4.82 7.92 -14.04
C LEU A 32 -4.79 6.76 -15.04
N ALA A 33 -3.70 6.62 -15.81
CA ALA A 33 -3.54 5.53 -16.75
C ALA A 33 -3.50 4.18 -16.03
N THR A 34 -2.70 4.07 -14.97
CA THR A 34 -2.63 2.87 -14.13
C THR A 34 -3.99 2.54 -13.51
N ALA A 35 -4.71 3.54 -12.99
CA ALA A 35 -6.01 3.36 -12.37
C ALA A 35 -7.04 2.75 -13.34
N LYS A 36 -7.04 3.20 -14.60
CA LYS A 36 -7.92 2.67 -15.64
C LYS A 36 -7.59 1.22 -16.01
N VAL A 37 -6.30 0.89 -16.19
CA VAL A 37 -5.87 -0.45 -16.60
C VAL A 37 -6.23 -1.50 -15.55
N TYR A 38 -6.03 -1.18 -14.27
CA TYR A 38 -6.30 -2.10 -13.17
C TYR A 38 -7.70 -1.96 -12.57
N SER A 39 -8.59 -1.18 -13.20
CA SER A 39 -9.98 -0.95 -12.76
C SER A 39 -10.09 -0.54 -11.27
N VAL A 40 -9.18 0.33 -10.83
CA VAL A 40 -9.11 0.84 -9.46
C VAL A 40 -9.37 2.33 -9.42
N SER A 41 -9.96 2.81 -8.32
CA SER A 41 -10.22 4.24 -8.16
C SER A 41 -8.92 5.03 -8.09
N LYS A 42 -8.80 6.08 -8.92
CA LYS A 42 -7.66 7.02 -8.91
C LYS A 42 -7.39 7.57 -7.51
N THR A 43 -8.43 7.95 -6.77
CA THR A 43 -8.27 8.54 -5.42
C THR A 43 -7.71 7.51 -4.44
N THR A 44 -8.13 6.25 -4.57
CA THR A 44 -7.64 5.16 -3.74
C THR A 44 -6.18 4.85 -4.05
N LEU A 45 -5.84 4.76 -5.34
CA LEU A 45 -4.48 4.50 -5.80
C LEU A 45 -3.52 5.63 -5.41
N PHE A 46 -3.92 6.89 -5.64
CA PHE A 46 -3.16 8.06 -5.21
C PHE A 46 -2.91 8.07 -3.70
N ARG A 47 -3.96 7.90 -2.90
CA ARG A 47 -3.83 7.86 -1.43
C ARG A 47 -2.90 6.75 -0.99
N ARG A 48 -2.99 5.55 -1.59
CA ARG A 48 -2.13 4.41 -1.25
C ARG A 48 -0.66 4.69 -1.58
N ILE A 49 -0.36 5.18 -2.79
CA ILE A 49 1.02 5.53 -3.20
C ILE A 49 1.62 6.57 -2.24
N SER A 50 0.89 7.64 -1.96
CA SER A 50 1.35 8.69 -1.04
C SER A 50 1.45 8.23 0.42
N SER A 51 0.56 7.33 0.87
CA SER A 51 0.58 6.80 2.25
C SER A 51 1.66 5.75 2.47
N VAL A 52 2.07 5.01 1.44
CA VAL A 52 3.18 4.04 1.53
C VAL A 52 4.47 4.77 1.89
N LEU A 53 4.77 5.88 1.21
CA LEU A 53 5.90 6.75 1.56
C LEU A 53 5.82 7.19 3.02
N SER A 54 4.63 7.58 3.50
CA SER A 54 4.45 8.02 4.88
C SER A 54 4.72 6.94 5.94
N ARG A 55 4.55 5.65 5.62
CA ARG A 55 4.78 4.57 6.59
C ARG A 55 6.25 4.21 6.74
N GLU A 56 7.03 4.28 5.67
CA GLU A 56 8.49 4.04 5.75
C GLU A 56 9.19 5.09 6.63
N TYR A 57 8.69 6.33 6.64
CA TYR A 57 9.16 7.38 7.54
C TYR A 57 8.46 7.41 8.89
N TYR A 58 7.47 6.55 9.12
CA TYR A 58 6.71 6.53 10.37
C TYR A 58 7.42 5.65 11.40
N ARG A 59 7.94 6.29 12.46
CA ARG A 59 8.44 5.56 13.63
C ARG A 59 7.24 5.04 14.44
N PRO A 60 7.12 3.73 14.67
CA PRO A 60 6.07 3.19 15.52
C PRO A 60 6.20 3.75 16.95
N ILE A 61 5.08 4.20 17.52
CA ILE A 61 5.06 4.81 18.87
C ILE A 61 5.44 3.79 19.96
N ASN A 62 5.29 2.50 19.68
CA ASN A 62 5.66 1.38 20.54
C ASN A 62 7.15 1.00 20.51
N MET A 63 8.00 1.79 19.84
CA MET A 63 9.45 1.56 19.82
C MET A 63 10.06 2.05 21.16
N ARG A 64 10.15 1.15 22.15
CA ARG A 64 10.71 1.44 23.48
C ARG A 64 12.24 1.53 23.50
N LEU A 65 12.90 1.11 22.42
CA LEU A 65 14.35 1.10 22.32
C LEU A 65 14.86 2.29 21.50
N SER A 66 15.91 2.94 22.00
CA SER A 66 16.74 3.90 21.28
C SER A 66 17.60 3.18 20.24
N LYS A 67 17.99 3.86 19.15
CA LYS A 67 18.95 3.33 18.15
C LYS A 67 20.23 2.77 18.79
N ILE A 68 20.64 3.36 19.92
CA ILE A 68 21.82 2.95 20.68
C ILE A 68 21.59 1.56 21.33
N GLU A 69 20.39 1.31 21.84
CA GLU A 69 20.06 0.04 22.49
C GLU A 69 19.90 -1.10 21.46
N GLU A 70 19.46 -0.80 20.23
CA GLU A 70 19.43 -1.77 19.13
C GLU A 70 20.83 -2.19 18.66
N ILE A 71 21.81 -1.26 18.62
CA ILE A 71 23.18 -1.55 18.14
C ILE A 71 23.96 -2.44 19.12
N VAL A 72 23.71 -2.32 20.43
CA VAL A 72 24.42 -3.09 21.46
C VAL A 72 23.98 -4.56 21.52
N LEU A 73 22.84 -4.90 20.93
CA LEU A 73 22.29 -6.27 20.89
C LEU A 73 22.71 -7.08 19.64
N LEU A 74 23.51 -6.51 18.74
CA LEU A 74 24.10 -7.16 17.56
C LEU A 74 25.54 -7.59 17.83
#